data_AF-A0A498E9T9-F1
#
_entry.id   AF-A0A498E9T9-F1
#
_cell.length_a   1.000
_cell.length_b   1.000
_cell.length_c   1.000
_cell.angle_alpha   90.00
_cell.angle_beta   90.00
_cell.angle_gamma   90.00
#
_symmetry.space_group_name_H-M   'P 1'
#
loop_
_entity.id
_entity.type
_entity.pdbx_description
1 polymer ?
#
loop_
_entity_poly.entity_id
_entity_poly.type
_entity_poly.pdbx_seq_one_letter_code
_entity_poly.pdbx_strand_id
1 'polypeptide(L)'
;MNRRLVAVFSAFLLVVAGCAAPVADPSAANDNSDAAVGGADPDPDPDADRSWPEDPPTDRLGWEAGYWYDESIAVDQSDGLNDSEMEAFVARTMARVEVVRELEFEESVPVEVVSRAEYRNESDASTDPVHSDWNDQVWEALLLVGEDRTIDEVFDELYGGVVLGYYSPSEGRIVVVSDDSQPTIDRRTLAHELVHAAQDQQFGLDRSPSTQDAQLAHSGLVEGDARYVDGLYEARCEADWDCVPRPSGGGSGGGSVDYPVFITIYTPYSEGPTFVSDLRDRGGWAAVDAAYADRPTSTEQVLHPTRYPDERPVEVTVEDRSSAAWTRYDTDPAADTVGEASIFATFWKHRAVDRASLQQAPGAYSPYNYTAEPSEGWAGDAVVPYRPASDETYEANPHERGYVWRTVWDTEADAEQFERAYVTDTLERSLNASEAGEDTYRVDDGPFADAYRVTRDGDTVTVVNAPTVAQVDEIHERS
;
A
#
# COMPACT_ATOMS: atom_id res chain seq x y z
N MET A 1 22.87 -11.00 -5.42
CA MET A 1 21.42 -10.79 -5.27
C MET A 1 21.19 -10.41 -3.82
N ASN A 2 20.94 -9.13 -3.57
CA ASN A 2 20.89 -8.57 -2.23
C ASN A 2 19.58 -8.99 -1.54
N ARG A 3 19.69 -9.74 -0.45
CA ARG A 3 18.62 -10.03 0.53
C ARG A 3 17.97 -8.79 1.18
N ARG A 4 18.29 -7.57 0.71
CA ARG A 4 18.00 -6.29 1.37
C ARG A 4 16.85 -5.50 0.74
N LEU A 5 16.45 -5.82 -0.50
CA LEU A 5 15.30 -5.21 -1.18
C LEU A 5 13.99 -6.01 -1.00
N VAL A 6 14.10 -7.26 -0.54
CA VAL A 6 12.94 -8.13 -0.29
C VAL A 6 12.16 -7.67 0.94
N ALA A 7 12.82 -7.05 1.93
CA ALA A 7 12.17 -6.59 3.16
C ALA A 7 11.14 -5.47 2.92
N VAL A 8 11.33 -4.63 1.90
CA VAL A 8 10.37 -3.55 1.57
C VAL A 8 9.15 -4.14 0.85
N PHE A 9 9.31 -5.14 -0.03
CA PHE A 9 8.17 -5.83 -0.64
C PHE A 9 7.37 -6.64 0.40
N SER A 10 8.06 -7.23 1.37
CA SER A 10 7.42 -7.90 2.51
C SER A 10 6.64 -6.95 3.42
N ALA A 11 6.91 -5.63 3.41
CA ALA A 11 6.10 -4.66 4.14
C ALA A 11 4.80 -4.28 3.43
N PHE A 12 4.74 -4.39 2.11
CA PHE A 12 3.55 -4.07 1.30
C PHE A 12 2.60 -5.24 1.06
N LEU A 13 3.03 -6.48 1.30
CA LEU A 13 2.18 -7.69 1.32
C LEU A 13 1.76 -8.07 2.76
N LEU A 14 1.79 -7.11 3.69
CA LEU A 14 1.33 -7.34 5.04
C LEU A 14 -0.18 -7.17 5.06
N VAL A 15 -0.90 -8.28 5.23
CA VAL A 15 -2.34 -8.20 5.45
C VAL A 15 -2.61 -7.54 6.80
N VAL A 16 -2.98 -6.27 6.73
CA VAL A 16 -3.69 -5.54 7.78
C VAL A 16 -5.14 -6.04 7.81
N ALA A 17 -5.33 -7.35 7.99
CA ALA A 17 -6.65 -7.92 8.23
C ALA A 17 -7.13 -7.46 9.59
N GLY A 18 -7.97 -6.43 9.60
CA GLY A 18 -8.56 -5.93 10.84
C GLY A 18 -8.80 -4.44 10.85
N CYS A 19 -8.07 -3.68 10.04
CA CYS A 19 -8.47 -2.31 9.77
C CYS A 19 -9.64 -2.34 8.78
N ALA A 20 -10.86 -2.39 9.33
CA ALA A 20 -11.89 -1.55 8.74
C ALA A 20 -11.24 -0.19 8.50
N ALA A 21 -11.25 0.28 7.24
CA ALA A 21 -10.90 1.66 6.88
C ALA A 21 -11.36 2.56 8.04
N PRO A 22 -10.45 3.22 8.79
CA PRO A 22 -10.84 3.84 10.04
C PRO A 22 -11.99 4.81 9.79
N VAL A 23 -13.19 4.40 10.21
CA VAL A 23 -14.39 5.21 10.06
C VAL A 23 -14.37 6.18 11.22
N ALA A 24 -14.00 7.43 10.97
CA ALA A 24 -14.38 8.50 11.87
C ALA A 24 -15.91 8.71 11.71
N ASP A 25 -16.73 7.89 12.38
CA ASP A 25 -18.18 8.08 12.44
C ASP A 25 -18.56 8.88 13.70
N PRO A 26 -19.05 10.12 13.56
CA PRO A 26 -19.58 10.91 14.66
C PRO A 26 -21.10 10.66 14.84
N SER A 27 -21.57 9.41 14.89
CA SER A 27 -22.97 9.14 15.25
C SER A 27 -23.27 7.70 15.70
N ALA A 28 -22.63 7.24 16.77
CA ALA A 28 -23.09 6.07 17.51
C ALA A 28 -24.40 6.38 18.27
N ALA A 29 -25.55 6.14 17.64
CA ALA A 29 -26.83 6.01 18.32
C ALA A 29 -27.08 4.53 18.61
N ASN A 30 -27.04 4.19 19.90
CA ASN A 30 -27.45 2.91 20.47
C ASN A 30 -28.85 2.51 19.99
N ASP A 31 -29.01 1.26 19.56
CA ASP A 31 -30.28 0.58 19.72
C ASP A 31 -30.06 -0.83 20.28
N ASN A 32 -30.51 -1.00 21.52
CA ASN A 32 -30.33 -2.18 22.34
C ASN A 32 -31.71 -2.82 22.47
N SER A 33 -31.94 -3.98 21.86
CA SER A 33 -33.14 -4.77 22.13
C SER A 33 -32.79 -6.26 22.27
N ASP A 34 -32.76 -6.68 23.53
CA ASP A 34 -32.77 -8.07 23.96
C ASP A 34 -34.09 -8.74 23.55
N ALA A 35 -34.00 -9.85 22.81
CA ALA A 35 -35.07 -10.82 22.70
C ALA A 35 -34.52 -12.24 22.87
N ALA A 36 -34.93 -12.89 23.96
CA ALA A 36 -34.58 -14.26 24.28
C ALA A 36 -35.15 -15.25 23.25
N VAL A 37 -34.31 -16.15 22.73
CA VAL A 37 -34.72 -17.25 21.85
C VAL A 37 -34.87 -18.53 22.68
N GLY A 38 -36.09 -19.07 22.67
CA GLY A 38 -36.41 -20.40 23.20
C GLY A 38 -36.02 -21.49 22.19
N GLY A 39 -35.51 -22.61 22.71
CA GLY A 39 -35.02 -23.73 21.92
C GLY A 39 -36.07 -24.35 21.00
N ALA A 40 -35.67 -24.54 19.75
CA ALA A 40 -36.29 -25.44 18.79
C ALA A 40 -35.23 -26.47 18.36
N ASP A 41 -35.66 -27.72 18.19
CA ASP A 41 -34.85 -28.85 17.69
C ASP A 41 -34.20 -28.50 16.34
N PRO A 42 -33.01 -29.08 16.01
CA PRO A 42 -32.39 -28.85 14.72
C PRO A 42 -33.26 -29.42 13.60
N ASP A 43 -33.62 -28.56 12.65
CA ASP A 43 -34.16 -28.99 11.35
C ASP A 43 -33.12 -29.91 10.67
N PRO A 44 -33.55 -30.94 9.92
CA PRO A 44 -32.64 -31.81 9.20
C PRO A 44 -31.86 -31.01 8.15
N ASP A 45 -30.55 -31.23 8.14
CA ASP A 45 -29.57 -30.65 7.23
C ASP A 45 -30.00 -30.82 5.75
N PRO A 46 -30.26 -29.73 5.01
CA PRO A 46 -30.64 -29.79 3.60
C PRO A 46 -29.51 -30.27 2.67
N ASP A 47 -28.27 -30.40 3.16
CA ASP A 47 -27.10 -30.81 2.36
C ASP A 47 -26.81 -32.32 2.39
N ALA A 48 -27.62 -33.14 3.07
CA ALA A 48 -27.39 -34.59 3.19
C ALA A 48 -27.42 -35.40 1.86
N ASP A 49 -27.80 -34.78 0.73
CA ASP A 49 -27.86 -35.39 -0.60
C ASP A 49 -26.90 -34.75 -1.63
N ARG A 50 -26.04 -33.80 -1.23
CA ARG A 50 -25.02 -33.21 -2.12
C ARG A 50 -23.80 -34.12 -2.19
N SER A 51 -23.57 -34.72 -3.36
CA SER A 51 -22.36 -35.50 -3.64
C SER A 51 -21.44 -34.71 -4.57
N TRP A 52 -20.23 -34.42 -4.12
CA TRP A 52 -19.14 -33.88 -4.94
C TRP A 52 -18.59 -34.97 -5.89
N PRO A 53 -17.88 -34.59 -6.97
CA PRO A 53 -17.27 -35.54 -7.89
C PRO A 53 -16.26 -36.47 -7.18
N GLU A 54 -16.01 -37.64 -7.76
CA GLU A 54 -14.89 -38.48 -7.30
C GLU A 54 -13.55 -37.75 -7.49
N ASP A 55 -12.62 -37.96 -6.55
CA ASP A 55 -11.29 -37.38 -6.61
C ASP A 55 -10.61 -37.67 -7.95
N PRO A 56 -10.10 -36.62 -8.62
CA PRO A 56 -9.41 -36.79 -9.86
C PRO A 56 -8.06 -37.50 -9.65
N PRO A 57 -7.57 -38.24 -10.66
CA PRO A 57 -6.27 -38.92 -10.56
C PRO A 57 -5.07 -37.95 -10.54
N THR A 58 -5.29 -36.71 -10.96
CA THR A 58 -4.32 -35.61 -11.03
C THR A 58 -5.03 -34.33 -10.68
N ASP A 59 -4.24 -33.39 -10.18
CA ASP A 59 -4.65 -32.03 -9.86
C ASP A 59 -5.39 -31.33 -11.01
N ARG A 60 -6.36 -30.49 -10.64
CA ARG A 60 -7.16 -29.69 -11.58
C ARG A 60 -7.92 -28.58 -10.85
N LEU A 61 -8.15 -27.51 -11.59
CA LEU A 61 -8.98 -26.37 -11.19
C LEU A 61 -10.20 -26.74 -10.36
N GLY A 62 -10.19 -26.25 -9.12
CA GLY A 62 -11.24 -26.43 -8.13
C GLY A 62 -11.14 -27.68 -7.29
N TRP A 63 -10.03 -28.42 -7.35
CA TRP A 63 -9.72 -29.55 -6.48
C TRP A 63 -8.30 -29.41 -5.96
N GLU A 64 -8.12 -29.41 -4.64
CA GLU A 64 -6.82 -29.21 -4.02
C GLU A 64 -6.62 -30.13 -2.83
N ALA A 65 -5.48 -30.83 -2.80
CA ALA A 65 -5.07 -31.75 -1.73
C ALA A 65 -6.18 -32.69 -1.20
N GLY A 66 -7.06 -33.18 -2.07
CA GLY A 66 -8.16 -34.09 -1.72
C GLY A 66 -9.49 -33.42 -1.37
N TYR A 67 -9.66 -32.13 -1.67
CA TYR A 67 -10.90 -31.39 -1.41
C TYR A 67 -11.38 -30.64 -2.65
N TRP A 68 -12.64 -30.82 -3.02
CA TRP A 68 -13.29 -29.94 -3.99
C TRP A 68 -13.69 -28.60 -3.37
N TYR A 69 -13.76 -27.54 -4.20
CA TYR A 69 -14.14 -26.19 -3.76
C TYR A 69 -15.50 -26.14 -3.02
N ASP A 70 -16.45 -27.01 -3.37
CA ASP A 70 -17.79 -27.12 -2.78
C ASP A 70 -17.95 -28.27 -1.78
N GLU A 71 -16.88 -29.03 -1.52
CA GLU A 71 -16.88 -30.09 -0.52
C GLU A 71 -16.98 -29.52 0.91
N SER A 72 -17.78 -30.18 1.75
CA SER A 72 -17.89 -29.86 3.16
C SER A 72 -16.63 -30.29 3.92
N ILE A 73 -16.14 -29.43 4.80
CA ILE A 73 -14.98 -29.70 5.67
C ILE A 73 -15.39 -29.61 7.13
N ALA A 74 -14.85 -30.50 7.96
CA ALA A 74 -15.08 -30.49 9.40
C ALA A 74 -14.06 -29.57 10.09
N VAL A 75 -14.30 -28.25 10.02
CA VAL A 75 -13.45 -27.23 10.64
C VAL A 75 -14.26 -26.45 11.68
N ASP A 76 -13.86 -26.54 12.96
CA ASP A 76 -14.35 -25.70 14.04
C ASP A 76 -13.18 -24.90 14.62
N GLN A 77 -13.35 -23.57 14.72
CA GLN A 77 -12.31 -22.68 15.25
C GLN A 77 -12.55 -22.33 16.72
N SER A 78 -13.53 -22.95 17.39
CA SER A 78 -13.94 -22.58 18.75
C SER A 78 -12.87 -22.82 19.83
N ASP A 79 -11.93 -23.74 19.59
CA ASP A 79 -10.75 -24.01 20.41
C ASP A 79 -9.42 -23.79 19.67
N GLY A 80 -9.46 -23.10 18.52
CA GLY A 80 -8.31 -22.89 17.65
C GLY A 80 -8.08 -24.04 16.67
N LEU A 81 -7.47 -23.75 15.52
CA LEU A 81 -7.25 -24.74 14.47
C LEU A 81 -6.16 -25.75 14.89
N ASN A 82 -6.49 -27.04 14.88
CA ASN A 82 -5.48 -28.10 14.91
C ASN A 82 -4.92 -28.39 13.50
N ASP A 83 -3.85 -29.19 13.41
CA ASP A 83 -3.16 -29.49 12.14
C ASP A 83 -4.11 -30.00 11.04
N SER A 84 -5.01 -30.94 11.35
CA SER A 84 -5.93 -31.51 10.36
C SER A 84 -7.03 -30.52 9.94
N GLU A 85 -7.50 -29.67 10.85
CA GLU A 85 -8.45 -28.60 10.51
C GLU A 85 -7.79 -27.51 9.67
N MET A 86 -6.54 -27.16 9.97
CA MET A 86 -5.73 -26.22 9.18
C MET A 86 -5.53 -26.76 7.76
N GLU A 87 -5.08 -28.01 7.61
CA GLU A 87 -4.88 -28.65 6.31
C GLU A 87 -6.16 -28.65 5.47
N ALA A 88 -7.29 -29.06 6.05
CA ALA A 88 -8.58 -29.06 5.37
C ALA A 88 -9.05 -27.65 5.00
N PHE A 89 -8.85 -26.66 5.88
CA PHE A 89 -9.24 -25.28 5.64
C PHE A 89 -8.42 -24.64 4.52
N VAL A 90 -7.09 -24.84 4.52
CA VAL A 90 -6.17 -24.36 3.49
C VAL A 90 -6.51 -24.99 2.15
N ALA A 91 -6.52 -26.31 2.06
CA ALA A 91 -6.76 -27.04 0.81
C ALA A 91 -8.09 -26.64 0.16
N ARG A 92 -9.16 -26.61 0.95
CA ARG A 92 -10.47 -26.23 0.44
C ARG A 92 -10.55 -24.75 0.04
N THR A 93 -9.83 -23.87 0.74
CA THR A 93 -9.76 -22.46 0.38
C THR A 93 -8.95 -22.25 -0.90
N MET A 94 -7.85 -23.01 -1.11
CA MET A 94 -7.10 -23.04 -2.37
C MET A 94 -8.03 -23.41 -3.54
N ALA A 95 -8.71 -24.55 -3.46
CA ALA A 95 -9.67 -24.98 -4.50
C ALA A 95 -10.73 -23.90 -4.83
N ARG A 96 -11.19 -23.14 -3.82
CA ARG A 96 -12.12 -22.04 -4.04
C ARG A 96 -11.49 -20.82 -4.68
N VAL A 97 -10.27 -20.46 -4.29
CA VAL A 97 -9.50 -19.39 -4.94
C VAL A 97 -9.31 -19.72 -6.42
N GLU A 98 -8.97 -20.95 -6.76
CA GLU A 98 -8.84 -21.40 -8.15
C GLU A 98 -10.13 -21.20 -8.95
N VAL A 99 -11.29 -21.57 -8.38
CA VAL A 99 -12.59 -21.40 -9.04
C VAL A 99 -12.97 -19.94 -9.22
N VAL A 100 -12.65 -19.07 -8.26
CA VAL A 100 -12.99 -17.64 -8.35
C VAL A 100 -12.07 -16.93 -9.33
N ARG A 101 -10.77 -17.21 -9.28
CA ARG A 101 -9.72 -16.50 -10.02
C ARG A 101 -9.38 -17.15 -11.38
N GLU A 102 -9.88 -18.36 -11.61
CA GLU A 102 -9.55 -19.22 -12.77
C GLU A 102 -8.04 -19.45 -12.94
N LEU A 103 -7.34 -19.62 -11.81
CA LEU A 103 -5.89 -19.73 -11.75
C LEU A 103 -5.49 -20.92 -10.86
N GLU A 104 -4.71 -21.86 -11.39
CA GLU A 104 -4.28 -23.07 -10.68
C GLU A 104 -3.11 -22.79 -9.73
N PHE A 105 -3.03 -23.47 -8.59
CA PHE A 105 -1.77 -23.58 -7.86
C PHE A 105 -0.83 -24.60 -8.52
N GLU A 106 0.47 -24.32 -8.53
CA GLU A 106 1.48 -25.27 -9.01
C GLU A 106 2.06 -26.12 -7.88
N GLU A 107 2.01 -25.60 -6.64
CA GLU A 107 2.59 -26.22 -5.45
C GLU A 107 1.73 -25.95 -4.21
N SER A 108 1.81 -26.85 -3.23
CA SER A 108 1.13 -26.70 -1.94
C SER A 108 1.63 -25.48 -1.16
N VAL A 109 0.73 -24.79 -0.46
CA VAL A 109 1.07 -23.59 0.34
C VAL A 109 1.02 -23.91 1.83
N PRO A 110 2.17 -24.14 2.50
CA PRO A 110 2.20 -24.37 3.94
C PRO A 110 1.83 -23.11 4.73
N VAL A 111 1.16 -23.32 5.87
CA VAL A 111 0.86 -22.27 6.87
C VAL A 111 1.73 -22.51 8.10
N GLU A 112 2.49 -21.50 8.50
CA GLU A 112 3.34 -21.52 9.68
C GLU A 112 2.91 -20.47 10.70
N VAL A 113 2.90 -20.85 11.97
CA VAL A 113 2.50 -19.96 13.07
C VAL A 113 3.76 -19.46 13.77
N VAL A 114 3.97 -18.14 13.78
CA VAL A 114 5.10 -17.50 14.46
C VAL A 114 4.60 -16.59 15.58
N SER A 115 5.40 -16.50 16.65
CA SER A 115 5.05 -15.63 17.77
C SER A 115 5.17 -14.14 17.41
N ARG A 116 4.47 -13.27 18.14
CA ARG A 116 4.59 -11.82 17.92
C ARG A 116 6.01 -11.31 18.16
N ALA A 117 6.73 -11.91 19.11
CA ALA A 117 8.10 -11.56 19.44
C ALA A 117 9.08 -11.96 18.34
N GLU A 118 8.85 -13.11 17.70
CA GLU A 118 9.64 -13.59 16.57
C GLU A 118 9.46 -12.70 15.34
N TYR A 119 8.20 -12.40 14.98
CA TYR A 119 7.88 -11.47 13.90
C TYR A 119 8.62 -10.13 14.03
N ARG A 120 8.59 -9.51 15.22
CA ARG A 120 9.28 -8.23 15.46
C ARG A 120 10.80 -8.32 15.31
N ASN A 121 11.39 -9.40 15.82
CA ASN A 121 12.83 -9.60 15.75
C ASN A 121 13.31 -9.88 14.31
N GLU A 122 12.44 -10.42 13.46
CA GLU A 122 12.71 -10.62 12.03
C GLU A 122 12.50 -9.33 11.22
N SER A 123 11.54 -8.49 11.59
CA SER A 123 11.29 -7.19 10.94
C SER A 123 12.38 -6.15 11.23
N ASP A 124 13.08 -6.24 12.36
CA ASP A 124 14.17 -5.34 12.79
C ASP A 124 15.48 -5.51 11.96
N ALA A 125 15.41 -6.02 10.73
CA ALA A 125 16.58 -6.22 9.88
C ALA A 125 17.21 -4.87 9.50
N SER A 126 18.55 -4.77 9.68
CA SER A 126 19.32 -3.54 9.43
C SER A 126 19.09 -2.92 8.05
N THR A 127 18.45 -1.75 8.02
CA THR A 127 18.43 -0.80 6.89
C THR A 127 19.83 -0.23 6.64
N ASP A 128 20.13 0.13 5.39
CA ASP A 128 21.33 0.91 5.06
C ASP A 128 21.14 2.36 5.54
N PRO A 129 21.95 2.88 6.47
CA PRO A 129 21.74 4.21 7.04
C PRO A 129 21.75 5.34 6.00
N VAL A 130 22.53 5.20 4.92
CA VAL A 130 22.59 6.22 3.86
C VAL A 130 21.28 6.23 3.06
N HIS A 131 20.71 5.05 2.80
CA HIS A 131 19.43 4.94 2.10
C HIS A 131 18.26 5.38 2.99
N SER A 132 18.29 5.06 4.29
CA SER A 132 17.29 5.51 5.26
C SER A 132 17.22 7.04 5.32
N ASP A 133 18.36 7.71 5.48
CA ASP A 133 18.45 9.17 5.53
C ASP A 133 18.09 9.82 4.17
N TRP A 134 18.40 9.16 3.04
CA TRP A 134 17.90 9.58 1.73
C TRP A 134 16.38 9.45 1.61
N ASN A 135 15.79 8.36 2.13
CA ASN A 135 14.36 8.09 2.03
C ASN A 135 13.56 9.04 2.94
N ASP A 136 14.07 9.35 4.13
CA ASP A 136 13.49 10.37 5.01
C ASP A 136 13.30 11.70 4.27
N GLN A 137 14.28 12.11 3.46
CA GLN A 137 14.18 13.31 2.63
C GLN A 137 13.13 13.22 1.52
N VAL A 138 12.86 12.04 0.99
CA VAL A 138 11.77 11.85 0.01
C VAL A 138 10.40 12.02 0.67
N TRP A 139 10.21 11.45 1.86
CA TRP A 139 8.98 11.60 2.65
C TRP A 139 8.79 13.02 3.20
N GLU A 140 9.89 13.73 3.48
CA GLU A 140 9.90 15.14 3.83
C GLU A 140 9.54 16.02 2.63
N ALA A 141 10.00 15.70 1.41
CA ALA A 141 9.61 16.42 0.20
C ALA A 141 8.10 16.38 -0.07
N LEU A 142 7.47 15.26 0.28
CA LEU A 142 6.01 15.09 0.28
C LEU A 142 5.31 15.78 1.46
N LEU A 143 6.06 16.37 2.39
CA LEU A 143 5.55 16.95 3.64
C LEU A 143 4.71 15.94 4.45
N LEU A 144 4.98 14.63 4.32
CA LEU A 144 4.23 13.57 5.00
C LEU A 144 4.89 13.15 6.31
N VAL A 145 6.22 13.03 6.32
CA VAL A 145 7.05 12.80 7.51
C VAL A 145 8.05 13.93 7.59
N GLY A 146 8.10 14.64 8.72
CA GLY A 146 9.03 15.75 8.91
C GLY A 146 10.20 15.36 9.80
N GLU A 147 11.10 16.29 10.06
CA GLU A 147 12.40 16.06 10.70
C GLU A 147 12.34 15.57 12.16
N ASP A 148 11.17 15.52 12.77
CA ASP A 148 10.99 15.12 14.17
C ASP A 148 10.98 13.60 14.39
N ARG A 149 10.95 12.82 13.31
CA ARG A 149 10.95 11.34 13.30
C ARG A 149 11.39 10.78 11.94
N THR A 150 11.73 9.50 11.86
CA THR A 150 12.10 8.85 10.59
C THR A 150 10.94 8.06 9.99
N ILE A 151 10.96 7.79 8.67
CA ILE A 151 9.97 6.92 8.02
C ILE A 151 9.97 5.50 8.60
N ASP A 152 11.14 4.99 8.97
CA ASP A 152 11.29 3.68 9.61
C ASP A 152 10.50 3.64 10.94
N GLU A 153 10.58 4.69 11.77
CA GLU A 153 9.77 4.81 12.99
C GLU A 153 8.26 4.83 12.67
N VAL A 154 7.84 5.49 11.59
CA VAL A 154 6.43 5.51 11.16
C VAL A 154 5.96 4.13 10.73
N PHE A 155 6.77 3.42 9.94
CA PHE A 155 6.42 2.08 9.48
C PHE A 155 6.41 1.07 10.63
N ASP A 156 7.32 1.18 11.59
CA ASP A 156 7.31 0.36 12.81
C ASP A 156 6.02 0.58 13.62
N GLU A 157 5.56 1.82 13.74
CA GLU A 157 4.28 2.15 14.38
C GLU A 157 3.08 1.60 13.61
N LEU A 158 3.10 1.70 12.28
CA LEU A 158 2.02 1.24 11.40
C LEU A 158 1.90 -0.29 11.38
N TYR A 159 3.00 -1.02 11.21
CA TYR A 159 3.00 -2.47 11.00
C TYR A 159 3.23 -3.28 12.28
N GLY A 160 3.98 -2.76 13.25
CA GLY A 160 4.46 -3.51 14.42
C GLY A 160 3.38 -4.04 15.38
N GLY A 161 2.12 -3.63 15.20
CA GLY A 161 0.98 -4.03 16.03
C GLY A 161 -0.24 -4.62 15.30
N VAL A 162 -0.29 -4.60 13.97
CA VAL A 162 -1.54 -4.85 13.21
C VAL A 162 -1.51 -6.08 12.29
N VAL A 163 -0.33 -6.60 11.98
CA VAL A 163 -0.17 -7.74 11.07
C VAL A 163 -0.67 -9.02 11.72
N LEU A 164 -1.70 -9.63 11.15
CA LEU A 164 -2.23 -10.93 11.62
C LEU A 164 -1.69 -12.12 10.82
N GLY A 165 -1.30 -11.89 9.56
CA GLY A 165 -0.64 -12.86 8.70
C GLY A 165 -0.14 -12.20 7.42
N TYR A 166 0.66 -12.94 6.66
CA TYR A 166 1.17 -12.55 5.34
C TYR A 166 1.71 -13.76 4.57
N TYR A 167 1.66 -13.74 3.25
CA TYR A 167 2.38 -14.66 2.39
C TYR A 167 3.84 -14.19 2.23
N SER A 168 4.80 -15.13 2.33
CA SER A 168 6.22 -14.90 2.09
C SER A 168 6.63 -15.48 0.72
N PRO A 169 6.73 -14.65 -0.34
CA PRO A 169 7.19 -15.13 -1.66
C PRO A 169 8.57 -15.78 -1.63
N SER A 170 9.44 -15.31 -0.74
CA SER A 170 10.81 -15.84 -0.62
C SER A 170 10.89 -17.25 -0.04
N GLU A 171 9.84 -17.69 0.67
CA GLU A 171 9.77 -18.97 1.35
C GLU A 171 8.62 -19.85 0.84
N GLY A 172 7.73 -19.32 0.01
CA GLY A 172 6.58 -20.05 -0.54
C GLY A 172 5.58 -20.48 0.54
N ARG A 173 5.43 -19.71 1.63
CA ARG A 173 4.59 -20.08 2.79
C ARG A 173 3.76 -18.90 3.29
N ILE A 174 2.62 -19.22 3.89
CA ILE A 174 1.82 -18.25 4.66
C ILE A 174 2.31 -18.25 6.10
N VAL A 175 2.53 -17.06 6.65
CA VAL A 175 2.90 -16.84 8.05
C VAL A 175 1.68 -16.28 8.78
N VAL A 176 1.27 -16.94 9.86
CA VAL A 176 0.22 -16.47 10.77
C VAL A 176 0.89 -16.04 12.07
N VAL A 177 0.65 -14.81 12.50
CA VAL A 177 1.34 -14.26 13.66
C VAL A 177 0.45 -14.33 14.90
N SER A 178 0.68 -15.33 15.74
CA SER A 178 -0.12 -15.68 16.93
C SER A 178 0.78 -16.15 18.07
N ASP A 179 0.42 -15.78 19.31
CA ASP A 179 1.07 -16.33 20.51
C ASP A 179 0.43 -17.66 20.98
N ASP A 180 -0.70 -18.04 20.36
CA ASP A 180 -1.32 -19.36 20.54
C ASP A 180 -0.78 -20.35 19.50
N SER A 181 -0.48 -21.57 19.93
CA SER A 181 -0.08 -22.68 19.08
C SER A 181 -1.21 -23.19 18.16
N GLN A 182 -2.47 -22.90 18.50
CA GLN A 182 -3.64 -23.23 17.68
C GLN A 182 -4.37 -21.92 17.33
N PRO A 183 -3.93 -21.18 16.29
CA PRO A 183 -4.54 -19.90 15.96
C PRO A 183 -5.95 -20.09 15.40
N THR A 184 -6.73 -19.02 15.44
CA THR A 184 -7.90 -18.86 14.56
C THR A 184 -7.49 -18.00 13.38
N ILE A 185 -8.06 -18.27 12.20
CA ILE A 185 -7.78 -17.54 10.97
C ILE A 185 -9.11 -17.07 10.38
N ASP A 186 -9.16 -15.78 10.03
CA ASP A 186 -10.25 -15.23 9.25
C ASP A 186 -10.21 -15.80 7.83
N ARG A 187 -11.30 -16.42 7.38
CA ARG A 187 -11.36 -17.04 6.05
C ARG A 187 -11.01 -16.09 4.91
N ARG A 188 -11.33 -14.80 5.05
CA ARG A 188 -11.04 -13.79 4.03
C ARG A 188 -9.54 -13.55 3.99
N THR A 189 -8.90 -13.43 5.16
CA THR A 189 -7.44 -13.33 5.26
C THR A 189 -6.78 -14.54 4.62
N LEU A 190 -7.21 -15.76 4.95
CA LEU A 190 -6.64 -16.96 4.35
C LEU A 190 -6.79 -16.97 2.82
N ALA A 191 -7.98 -16.66 2.31
CA ALA A 191 -8.21 -16.57 0.87
C ALA A 191 -7.31 -15.52 0.21
N HIS A 192 -7.15 -14.36 0.84
CA HIS A 192 -6.28 -13.27 0.37
C HIS A 192 -4.82 -13.72 0.23
N GLU A 193 -4.26 -14.33 1.27
CA GLU A 193 -2.87 -14.83 1.24
C GLU A 193 -2.67 -15.95 0.21
N LEU A 194 -3.69 -16.80 0.04
CA LEU A 194 -3.65 -17.85 -0.97
C LEU A 194 -3.70 -17.27 -2.39
N VAL A 195 -4.36 -16.13 -2.61
CA VAL A 195 -4.25 -15.43 -3.90
C VAL A 195 -2.82 -14.95 -4.13
N HIS A 196 -2.14 -14.40 -3.12
CA HIS A 196 -0.72 -14.05 -3.26
C HIS A 196 0.16 -15.26 -3.59
N ALA A 197 -0.09 -16.40 -2.95
CA ALA A 197 0.62 -17.63 -3.28
C ALA A 197 0.38 -18.07 -4.74
N ALA A 198 -0.87 -18.03 -5.23
CA ALA A 198 -1.17 -18.32 -6.64
C ALA A 198 -0.50 -17.32 -7.60
N GLN A 199 -0.53 -16.03 -7.27
CA GLN A 199 0.12 -14.98 -8.07
C GLN A 199 1.64 -15.18 -8.15
N ASP A 200 2.28 -15.57 -7.05
CA ASP A 200 3.71 -15.80 -6.99
C ASP A 200 4.14 -17.03 -7.78
N GLN A 201 3.41 -18.15 -7.63
CA GLN A 201 3.66 -19.36 -8.40
C GLN A 201 3.50 -19.12 -9.91
N GLN A 202 2.46 -18.38 -10.32
CA GLN A 202 2.12 -18.20 -11.74
C GLN A 202 2.90 -17.06 -12.41
N PHE A 203 3.19 -15.98 -11.68
CA PHE A 203 3.72 -14.74 -12.25
C PHE A 203 5.03 -14.26 -11.63
N GLY A 204 5.40 -14.75 -10.44
CA GLY A 204 6.52 -14.27 -9.64
C GLY A 204 6.31 -12.89 -9.03
N LEU A 205 6.46 -12.78 -7.71
CA LEU A 205 6.37 -11.52 -6.97
C LEU A 205 7.74 -10.97 -6.51
N ASP A 206 8.85 -11.53 -6.99
CA ASP A 206 10.21 -11.17 -6.57
C ASP A 206 10.75 -9.86 -7.14
N ARG A 207 10.00 -9.21 -8.04
CA ARG A 207 10.40 -7.97 -8.70
C ARG A 207 9.93 -6.75 -7.92
N SER A 208 10.87 -5.94 -7.44
CA SER A 208 10.58 -4.61 -6.90
C SER A 208 11.04 -3.52 -7.87
N PRO A 209 10.14 -2.60 -8.28
CA PRO A 209 10.52 -1.40 -9.01
C PRO A 209 11.47 -0.49 -8.21
N SER A 210 12.20 0.38 -8.90
CA SER A 210 13.22 1.24 -8.27
C SER A 210 12.67 2.48 -7.58
N THR A 211 11.46 2.93 -7.93
CA THR A 211 10.85 4.15 -7.39
C THR A 211 9.62 3.83 -6.55
N GLN A 212 9.29 4.68 -5.58
CA GLN A 212 8.15 4.45 -4.67
C GLN A 212 6.82 4.47 -5.41
N ASP A 213 6.62 5.35 -6.39
CA ASP A 213 5.41 5.37 -7.23
C ASP A 213 5.22 4.06 -8.00
N ALA A 214 6.27 3.57 -8.64
CA ALA A 214 6.19 2.31 -9.39
C ALA A 214 5.98 1.11 -8.45
N GLN A 215 6.56 1.14 -7.23
CA GLN A 215 6.28 0.12 -6.21
C GLN A 215 4.79 0.11 -5.83
N LEU A 216 4.20 1.29 -5.53
CA LEU A 216 2.76 1.39 -5.24
C LEU A 216 1.90 0.97 -6.43
N ALA A 217 2.28 1.33 -7.65
CA ALA A 217 1.57 0.94 -8.87
C ALA A 217 1.55 -0.59 -9.05
N HIS A 218 2.72 -1.21 -8.94
CA HIS A 218 2.91 -2.65 -9.06
C HIS A 218 2.11 -3.38 -7.97
N SER A 219 2.18 -2.89 -6.73
CA SER A 219 1.33 -3.38 -5.63
C SER A 219 -0.16 -3.19 -5.94
N GLY A 220 -0.55 -2.11 -6.62
CA GLY A 220 -1.93 -1.87 -7.05
C GLY A 220 -2.51 -3.00 -7.89
N LEU A 221 -1.72 -3.63 -8.77
CA LEU A 221 -2.16 -4.84 -9.47
C LEU A 221 -2.24 -6.05 -8.53
N VAL A 222 -1.19 -6.28 -7.73
CA VAL A 222 -1.07 -7.49 -6.87
C VAL A 222 -2.14 -7.51 -5.79
N GLU A 223 -2.25 -6.43 -5.02
CA GLU A 223 -3.26 -6.24 -3.99
C GLU A 223 -4.64 -6.05 -4.57
N GLY A 224 -4.74 -5.36 -5.71
CA GLY A 224 -6.00 -5.19 -6.41
C GLY A 224 -6.63 -6.52 -6.81
N ASP A 225 -5.83 -7.45 -7.32
CA ASP A 225 -6.31 -8.77 -7.75
C ASP A 225 -6.75 -9.60 -6.55
N ALA A 226 -5.94 -9.64 -5.47
CA ALA A 226 -6.31 -10.32 -4.22
C ALA A 226 -7.60 -9.75 -3.60
N ARG A 227 -7.71 -8.42 -3.49
CA ARG A 227 -8.89 -7.73 -2.93
C ARG A 227 -10.13 -7.85 -3.80
N TYR A 228 -9.98 -7.94 -5.13
CA TYR A 228 -11.09 -8.21 -6.03
C TYR A 228 -11.59 -9.65 -5.84
N VAL A 229 -10.68 -10.62 -5.75
CA VAL A 229 -10.99 -12.03 -5.44
C VAL A 229 -11.64 -12.17 -4.07
N ASP A 230 -11.19 -11.46 -3.03
CA ASP A 230 -11.85 -11.43 -1.71
C ASP A 230 -13.34 -11.13 -1.84
N GLY A 231 -13.69 -10.10 -2.62
CA GLY A 231 -15.06 -9.65 -2.80
C GLY A 231 -15.91 -10.71 -3.50
N LEU A 232 -15.36 -11.35 -4.53
CA LEU A 232 -16.02 -12.46 -5.23
C LEU A 232 -16.17 -13.69 -4.33
N TYR A 233 -15.16 -14.01 -3.53
CA TYR A 233 -15.15 -15.12 -2.59
C TYR A 233 -16.22 -14.93 -1.50
N GLU A 234 -16.27 -13.76 -0.86
CA GLU A 234 -17.28 -13.48 0.17
C GLU A 234 -18.71 -13.44 -0.43
N ALA A 235 -18.87 -12.91 -1.65
CA ALA A 235 -20.17 -12.96 -2.34
C ALA A 235 -20.67 -14.40 -2.56
N ARG A 236 -19.77 -15.36 -2.78
CA ARG A 236 -20.12 -16.79 -2.83
C ARG A 236 -20.52 -17.32 -1.46
N CYS A 237 -19.76 -16.97 -0.41
CA CYS A 237 -20.09 -17.35 0.97
C CYS A 237 -21.47 -16.85 1.42
N GLU A 238 -21.89 -15.67 0.96
CA GLU A 238 -23.22 -15.13 1.25
C GLU A 238 -24.34 -15.80 0.43
N ALA A 239 -24.00 -16.39 -0.71
CA ALA A 239 -24.98 -16.91 -1.67
C ALA A 239 -25.17 -18.43 -1.59
N ASP A 240 -24.11 -19.20 -1.88
CA ASP A 240 -24.21 -20.63 -2.20
C ASP A 240 -23.10 -21.51 -1.59
N TRP A 241 -22.12 -20.91 -0.95
CA TRP A 241 -20.97 -21.61 -0.37
C TRP A 241 -21.07 -21.74 1.14
N ASP A 242 -20.99 -22.98 1.65
CA ASP A 242 -20.83 -23.25 3.08
C ASP A 242 -19.42 -22.87 3.52
N CYS A 243 -19.25 -21.70 4.10
CA CYS A 243 -17.95 -21.13 4.46
C CYS A 243 -17.68 -21.25 5.95
N VAL A 244 -16.43 -21.58 6.31
CA VAL A 244 -15.96 -21.56 7.71
C VAL A 244 -16.32 -20.21 8.35
N PRO A 245 -16.99 -20.18 9.50
CA PRO A 245 -17.35 -18.93 10.16
C PRO A 245 -16.12 -18.08 10.46
N ARG A 246 -16.24 -16.77 10.29
CA ARG A 246 -15.18 -15.83 10.67
C ARG A 246 -15.13 -15.75 12.20
N PRO A 247 -13.94 -15.77 12.82
CA PRO A 247 -13.81 -15.68 14.27
C PRO A 247 -14.38 -14.35 14.77
N SER A 248 -15.15 -14.40 15.85
CA SER A 248 -15.71 -13.21 16.51
C SER A 248 -14.63 -12.49 17.31
N GLY A 249 -13.86 -11.63 16.66
CA GLY A 249 -12.82 -10.83 17.30
C GLY A 249 -11.53 -10.74 16.48
N GLY A 250 -11.58 -10.07 15.34
CA GLY A 250 -10.39 -9.76 14.52
C GLY A 250 -9.88 -8.36 14.80
N GLY A 251 -8.80 -8.28 15.59
CA GLY A 251 -7.88 -7.15 15.81
C GLY A 251 -8.27 -5.76 15.32
N SER A 252 -8.88 -4.95 16.20
CA SER A 252 -8.68 -3.51 16.14
C SER A 252 -7.36 -3.22 16.86
N GLY A 253 -6.27 -3.20 16.10
CA GLY A 253 -4.98 -2.75 16.60
C GLY A 253 -5.12 -1.30 17.08
N GLY A 254 -5.17 -1.11 18.40
CA GLY A 254 -5.34 0.19 19.05
C GLY A 254 -4.10 1.08 19.00
N GLY A 255 -3.37 1.07 17.88
CA GLY A 255 -2.26 1.98 17.61
C GLY A 255 -2.77 3.33 17.10
N SER A 256 -2.01 4.39 17.36
CA SER A 256 -2.18 5.64 16.62
C SER A 256 -1.75 5.39 15.17
N VAL A 257 -2.69 5.40 14.24
CA VAL A 257 -2.38 5.29 12.81
C VAL A 257 -1.87 6.65 12.35
N ASP A 258 -0.68 6.69 11.76
CA ASP A 258 -0.26 7.84 10.96
C ASP A 258 -1.10 7.88 9.69
N TYR A 259 -2.23 8.61 9.74
CA TYR A 259 -3.17 8.64 8.63
C TYR A 259 -2.57 9.11 7.31
N PRO A 260 -1.70 10.14 7.26
CA PRO A 260 -1.08 10.56 6.00
C PRO A 260 -0.22 9.48 5.33
N VAL A 261 0.70 8.84 6.06
CA VAL A 261 1.51 7.74 5.51
C VAL A 261 0.63 6.55 5.20
N PHE A 262 -0.32 6.20 6.08
CA PHE A 262 -1.30 5.14 5.86
C PHE A 262 -2.08 5.32 4.55
N ILE A 263 -2.61 6.51 4.27
CA ILE A 263 -3.35 6.78 3.03
C ILE A 263 -2.47 6.53 1.81
N THR A 264 -1.19 6.89 1.86
CA THR A 264 -0.25 6.65 0.76
C THR A 264 -0.06 5.15 0.51
N ILE A 265 0.32 4.40 1.54
CA ILE A 265 0.58 2.95 1.43
C ILE A 265 -0.68 2.11 1.22
N TYR A 266 -1.86 2.65 1.54
CA TYR A 266 -3.15 1.97 1.37
C TYR A 266 -3.73 2.12 -0.04
N THR A 267 -3.16 3.00 -0.88
CA THR A 267 -3.60 3.20 -2.27
C THR A 267 -3.77 1.89 -3.05
N PRO A 268 -2.82 0.92 -3.02
CA PRO A 268 -2.98 -0.36 -3.70
C PRO A 268 -4.24 -1.14 -3.31
N TYR A 269 -4.56 -1.16 -2.01
CA TYR A 269 -5.73 -1.84 -1.46
C TYR A 269 -7.04 -1.14 -1.77
N SER A 270 -6.98 0.18 -1.99
CA SER A 270 -8.15 0.99 -2.29
C SER A 270 -8.48 1.01 -3.78
N GLU A 271 -7.49 1.31 -4.62
CA GLU A 271 -7.70 1.63 -6.03
C GLU A 271 -7.40 0.43 -6.95
N GLY A 272 -6.52 -0.47 -6.49
CA GLY A 272 -6.19 -1.71 -7.19
C GLY A 272 -7.41 -2.58 -7.58
N PRO A 273 -8.42 -2.79 -6.72
CA PRO A 273 -9.59 -3.58 -7.07
C PRO A 273 -10.39 -2.99 -8.23
N THR A 274 -10.48 -1.65 -8.30
CA THR A 274 -11.12 -0.94 -9.40
C THR A 274 -10.31 -1.09 -10.68
N PHE A 275 -8.97 -0.99 -10.60
CA PHE A 275 -8.06 -1.27 -11.71
C PHE A 275 -8.23 -2.70 -12.26
N VAL A 276 -8.25 -3.72 -11.39
CA VAL A 276 -8.45 -5.12 -11.79
C VAL A 276 -9.85 -5.37 -12.35
N SER A 277 -10.88 -4.76 -11.78
CA SER A 277 -12.24 -4.84 -12.33
C SER A 277 -12.29 -4.31 -13.76
N ASP A 278 -11.64 -3.18 -14.03
CA ASP A 278 -11.62 -2.57 -15.35
C ASP A 278 -10.85 -3.44 -16.37
N LEU A 279 -9.72 -4.04 -16.00
CA LEU A 279 -9.04 -5.06 -16.82
C LEU A 279 -9.94 -6.25 -17.12
N ARG A 280 -10.64 -6.76 -16.11
CA ARG A 280 -11.57 -7.88 -16.24
C ARG A 280 -12.74 -7.53 -17.18
N ASP A 281 -13.26 -6.31 -17.12
CA ASP A 281 -14.31 -5.85 -18.04
C ASP A 281 -13.84 -5.76 -19.49
N ARG A 282 -12.55 -5.46 -19.72
CA ARG A 282 -11.95 -5.40 -21.07
C ARG A 282 -11.70 -6.76 -21.70
N GLY A 283 -11.27 -7.75 -20.92
CA GLY A 283 -10.78 -9.02 -21.47
C GLY A 283 -10.83 -10.23 -20.55
N GLY A 284 -11.57 -10.17 -19.45
CA GLY A 284 -11.66 -11.23 -18.45
C GLY A 284 -10.35 -11.45 -17.69
N TRP A 285 -10.22 -12.61 -17.03
CA TRP A 285 -9.01 -12.95 -16.27
C TRP A 285 -7.74 -12.95 -17.12
N ALA A 286 -7.84 -13.32 -18.41
CA ALA A 286 -6.69 -13.27 -19.32
C ALA A 286 -6.09 -11.86 -19.49
N ALA A 287 -6.91 -10.79 -19.35
CA ALA A 287 -6.39 -9.42 -19.36
C ALA A 287 -5.70 -9.05 -18.05
N VAL A 288 -6.19 -9.57 -16.90
CA VAL A 288 -5.54 -9.41 -15.60
C VAL A 288 -4.19 -10.15 -15.59
N ASP A 289 -4.16 -11.40 -16.07
CA ASP A 289 -2.93 -12.20 -16.17
C ASP A 289 -1.90 -11.54 -17.09
N ALA A 290 -2.34 -10.97 -18.22
CA ALA A 290 -1.46 -10.24 -19.12
C ALA A 290 -0.84 -9.00 -18.46
N ALA A 291 -1.53 -8.36 -17.52
CA ALA A 291 -1.01 -7.21 -16.79
C ALA A 291 0.17 -7.58 -15.87
N TYR A 292 0.32 -8.84 -15.45
CA TYR A 292 1.51 -9.28 -14.70
C TYR A 292 2.79 -9.28 -15.57
N ALA A 293 2.65 -9.37 -16.90
CA ALA A 293 3.77 -9.26 -17.83
C ALA A 293 4.11 -7.80 -18.20
N ASP A 294 3.12 -6.89 -18.16
CA ASP A 294 3.27 -5.45 -18.41
C ASP A 294 2.70 -4.64 -17.23
N ARG A 295 3.26 -4.83 -16.04
CA ARG A 295 2.73 -4.25 -14.80
C ARG A 295 2.60 -2.72 -14.89
N PRO A 296 1.60 -2.11 -14.22
CA PRO A 296 1.50 -0.66 -14.14
C PRO A 296 2.79 -0.07 -13.56
N THR A 297 3.23 1.05 -14.14
CA THR A 297 4.49 1.72 -13.84
C THR A 297 4.32 3.01 -13.04
N SER A 298 3.08 3.48 -12.84
CA SER A 298 2.75 4.64 -12.01
C SER A 298 1.42 4.48 -11.30
N THR A 299 1.25 5.11 -10.14
CA THR A 299 -0.03 5.12 -9.42
C THR A 299 -1.13 5.77 -10.24
N GLU A 300 -0.81 6.74 -11.10
CA GLU A 300 -1.73 7.33 -12.08
C GLU A 300 -2.42 6.26 -12.95
N GLN A 301 -1.68 5.25 -13.44
CA GLN A 301 -2.28 4.17 -14.23
C GLN A 301 -3.27 3.32 -13.42
N VAL A 302 -3.06 3.20 -12.10
CA VAL A 302 -3.97 2.46 -11.19
C VAL A 302 -5.20 3.31 -10.86
N LEU A 303 -5.00 4.61 -10.62
CA LEU A 303 -6.07 5.59 -10.35
C LEU A 303 -6.97 5.81 -11.57
N HIS A 304 -6.37 5.81 -12.76
CA HIS A 304 -7.02 6.09 -14.03
C HIS A 304 -6.86 4.89 -14.97
N PRO A 305 -7.52 3.74 -14.70
CA PRO A 305 -7.28 2.50 -15.43
C PRO A 305 -7.43 2.64 -16.95
N THR A 306 -8.29 3.54 -17.42
CA THR A 306 -8.49 3.86 -18.85
C THR A 306 -7.23 4.34 -19.59
N ARG A 307 -6.21 4.82 -18.87
CA ARG A 307 -4.92 5.26 -19.41
C ARG A 307 -3.89 4.12 -19.52
N TYR A 308 -4.06 3.05 -18.75
CA TYR A 308 -3.22 1.87 -18.83
C TYR A 308 -3.57 1.00 -20.05
N PRO A 309 -2.57 0.48 -20.81
CA PRO A 309 -1.13 0.56 -20.56
C PRO A 309 -0.40 1.67 -21.36
N ASP A 310 -1.16 2.46 -22.12
CA ASP A 310 -0.61 3.34 -23.16
C ASP A 310 0.12 4.57 -22.58
N GLU A 311 -0.43 5.16 -21.52
CA GLU A 311 0.14 6.32 -20.84
C GLU A 311 1.22 5.88 -19.86
N ARG A 312 2.41 6.49 -19.92
CA ARG A 312 3.54 6.17 -19.05
C ARG A 312 4.16 7.45 -18.51
N PRO A 313 4.70 7.43 -17.28
CA PRO A 313 5.32 8.62 -16.71
C PRO A 313 6.50 9.06 -17.58
N VAL A 314 6.65 10.37 -17.76
CA VAL A 314 7.80 10.96 -18.45
C VAL A 314 9.04 10.92 -17.54
N GLU A 315 10.21 10.69 -18.13
CA GLU A 315 11.47 10.74 -17.38
C GLU A 315 11.80 12.19 -16.99
N VAL A 316 11.83 12.48 -15.69
CA VAL A 316 12.20 13.79 -15.17
C VAL A 316 13.62 13.76 -14.61
N THR A 317 14.45 14.67 -15.08
CA THR A 317 15.83 14.83 -14.59
C THR A 317 16.03 16.19 -13.94
N VAL A 318 16.79 16.22 -12.86
CA VAL A 318 17.26 17.45 -12.21
C VAL A 318 18.76 17.61 -12.47
N GLU A 319 19.16 18.70 -13.11
CA GLU A 319 20.58 19.04 -13.28
C GLU A 319 21.20 19.42 -11.93
N ASP A 320 22.43 18.98 -11.69
CA ASP A 320 23.12 19.34 -10.45
C ASP A 320 23.68 20.76 -10.54
N ARG A 321 23.07 21.65 -9.78
CA ARG A 321 23.45 23.07 -9.67
C ARG A 321 23.80 23.45 -8.24
N SER A 322 24.17 22.45 -7.42
CA SER A 322 24.61 22.70 -6.06
C SER A 322 25.99 23.35 -6.04
N SER A 323 26.22 24.14 -5.00
CA SER A 323 27.55 24.64 -4.65
C SER A 323 28.40 23.50 -4.07
N ALA A 324 29.71 23.75 -3.91
CA ALA A 324 30.63 22.79 -3.30
C ALA A 324 30.32 22.44 -1.83
N ALA A 325 29.37 23.13 -1.18
CA ALA A 325 28.93 22.82 0.18
C ALA A 325 27.97 21.62 0.24
N TRP A 326 27.32 21.27 -0.88
CA TRP A 326 26.26 20.27 -0.95
C TRP A 326 26.60 19.20 -2.00
N THR A 327 26.18 17.96 -1.74
CA THR A 327 26.29 16.84 -2.67
C THR A 327 25.01 16.03 -2.64
N ARG A 328 24.69 15.38 -3.76
CA ARG A 328 23.65 14.34 -3.81
C ARG A 328 24.09 13.12 -3.04
N TYR A 329 23.12 12.32 -2.63
CA TYR A 329 23.36 10.98 -2.10
C TYR A 329 23.92 10.05 -3.18
N ASP A 330 24.79 9.13 -2.78
CA ASP A 330 25.33 8.07 -3.64
C ASP A 330 24.45 6.82 -3.50
N THR A 331 23.21 6.91 -3.99
CA THR A 331 22.21 5.84 -4.00
C THR A 331 21.85 5.45 -5.43
N ASP A 332 21.32 4.25 -5.60
CA ASP A 332 20.76 3.77 -6.87
C ASP A 332 19.30 3.32 -6.64
N PRO A 333 18.30 4.08 -7.13
CA PRO A 333 18.43 5.31 -7.92
C PRO A 333 18.87 6.53 -7.09
N ALA A 334 19.41 7.55 -7.77
CA ALA A 334 19.82 8.82 -7.14
C ALA A 334 18.65 9.78 -6.88
N ALA A 335 17.50 9.50 -7.49
CA ALA A 335 16.27 10.26 -7.39
C ALA A 335 15.10 9.30 -7.23
N ASP A 336 14.04 9.73 -6.56
CA ASP A 336 12.79 8.98 -6.49
C ASP A 336 11.68 9.62 -7.31
N THR A 337 10.71 8.80 -7.71
CA THR A 337 9.43 9.24 -8.30
C THR A 337 8.33 8.93 -7.29
N VAL A 338 7.58 9.95 -6.87
CA VAL A 338 6.62 9.85 -5.76
C VAL A 338 5.18 9.64 -6.23
N GLY A 339 4.82 10.16 -7.41
CA GLY A 339 3.57 9.80 -8.09
C GLY A 339 2.32 10.53 -7.60
N GLU A 340 1.26 10.42 -8.40
CA GLU A 340 -0.04 11.07 -8.16
C GLU A 340 -0.64 10.72 -6.79
N ALA A 341 -0.60 9.45 -6.38
CA ALA A 341 -1.22 9.02 -5.12
C ALA A 341 -0.54 9.63 -3.88
N SER A 342 0.79 9.74 -3.89
CA SER A 342 1.55 10.34 -2.78
C SER A 342 1.33 11.86 -2.74
N ILE A 343 1.26 12.51 -3.91
CA ILE A 343 0.93 13.94 -4.03
C ILE A 343 -0.49 14.22 -3.52
N PHE A 344 -1.46 13.36 -3.83
CA PHE A 344 -2.80 13.45 -3.26
C PHE A 344 -2.76 13.39 -1.73
N ALA A 345 -1.99 12.46 -1.15
CA ALA A 345 -1.86 12.32 0.29
C ALA A 345 -1.26 13.58 0.96
N THR A 346 -0.28 14.23 0.31
CA THR A 346 0.25 15.55 0.74
C THR A 346 -0.88 16.57 0.86
N PHE A 347 -1.65 16.76 -0.21
CA PHE A 347 -2.69 17.78 -0.24
C PHE A 347 -3.87 17.45 0.68
N TRP A 348 -4.18 16.17 0.87
CA TRP A 348 -5.16 15.72 1.85
C TRP A 348 -4.71 16.00 3.30
N LYS A 349 -3.45 15.72 3.63
CA LYS A 349 -2.86 16.00 4.96
C LYS A 349 -2.98 17.48 5.30
N HIS A 350 -2.56 18.32 4.35
CA HIS A 350 -2.46 19.78 4.49
C HIS A 350 -3.76 20.53 4.17
N ARG A 351 -4.86 19.82 3.91
CA ARG A 351 -6.20 20.38 3.67
C ARG A 351 -6.29 21.29 2.44
N ALA A 352 -5.36 21.13 1.49
CA ALA A 352 -5.51 21.67 0.14
C ALA A 352 -6.59 20.89 -0.64
N VAL A 353 -6.80 19.63 -0.26
CA VAL A 353 -7.96 18.81 -0.64
C VAL A 353 -8.88 18.67 0.58
N ASP A 354 -10.19 18.77 0.38
CA ASP A 354 -11.18 18.54 1.45
C ASP A 354 -11.03 17.10 1.97
N ARG A 355 -10.89 16.92 3.28
CA ARG A 355 -10.74 15.58 3.87
C ARG A 355 -11.93 14.66 3.59
N ALA A 356 -13.12 15.23 3.41
CA ALA A 356 -14.30 14.48 3.07
C ALA A 356 -14.25 13.93 1.63
N SER A 357 -13.40 14.46 0.74
CA SER A 357 -13.28 13.99 -0.65
C SER A 357 -12.87 12.52 -0.72
N LEU A 358 -12.03 12.07 0.22
CA LEU A 358 -11.55 10.69 0.31
C LEU A 358 -12.69 9.67 0.38
N GLN A 359 -13.86 10.05 0.90
CA GLN A 359 -15.03 9.17 1.02
C GLN A 359 -16.15 9.53 0.03
N GLN A 360 -15.95 10.54 -0.80
CA GLN A 360 -16.94 11.01 -1.76
C GLN A 360 -16.82 10.25 -3.07
N ALA A 361 -17.92 9.60 -3.46
CA ALA A 361 -18.04 8.86 -4.71
C ALA A 361 -16.84 7.93 -5.00
N PRO A 362 -16.43 7.08 -4.04
CA PRO A 362 -15.37 6.13 -4.31
C PRO A 362 -15.80 5.14 -5.40
N GLY A 363 -14.83 4.54 -6.08
CA GLY A 363 -15.06 3.49 -7.06
C GLY A 363 -15.87 2.32 -6.49
N ALA A 364 -16.51 1.53 -7.36
CA ALA A 364 -17.39 0.44 -6.92
C ALA A 364 -16.69 -0.63 -6.06
N TYR A 365 -15.37 -0.75 -6.20
CA TYR A 365 -14.52 -1.67 -5.43
C TYR A 365 -13.52 -0.94 -4.53
N SER A 366 -13.68 0.38 -4.38
CA SER A 366 -12.76 1.22 -3.64
C SER A 366 -13.41 1.73 -2.35
N PRO A 367 -12.74 1.65 -1.19
CA PRO A 367 -13.17 2.29 0.04
C PRO A 367 -12.94 3.80 0.03
N TYR A 368 -11.98 4.29 -0.77
CA TYR A 368 -11.63 5.70 -0.85
C TYR A 368 -11.61 6.23 -2.30
N ASN A 369 -11.40 7.53 -2.43
CA ASN A 369 -11.24 8.25 -3.69
C ASN A 369 -9.98 9.12 -3.62
N TYR A 370 -8.99 8.80 -4.44
CA TYR A 370 -7.69 9.48 -4.51
C TYR A 370 -7.60 10.52 -5.65
N THR A 371 -8.70 10.77 -6.36
CA THR A 371 -8.73 11.77 -7.43
C THR A 371 -8.99 13.16 -6.87
N ALA A 372 -8.07 14.09 -7.12
CA ALA A 372 -8.27 15.50 -6.80
C ALA A 372 -7.51 16.43 -7.74
N GLU A 373 -8.09 17.61 -7.97
CA GLU A 373 -7.54 18.65 -8.86
C GLU A 373 -6.04 18.94 -8.70
N PRO A 374 -5.46 19.07 -7.48
CA PRO A 374 -4.05 19.45 -7.38
C PRO A 374 -3.06 18.29 -7.63
N SER A 375 -3.52 17.05 -7.76
CA SER A 375 -2.70 15.88 -8.07
C SER A 375 -3.02 15.24 -9.43
N GLU A 376 -4.23 15.47 -9.97
CA GLU A 376 -4.66 14.98 -11.28
C GLU A 376 -3.86 15.63 -12.42
N GLY A 377 -3.54 14.84 -13.46
CA GLY A 377 -2.73 15.29 -14.59
C GLY A 377 -1.23 15.30 -14.31
N TRP A 378 -0.78 14.62 -13.25
CA TRP A 378 0.63 14.35 -13.00
C TRP A 378 1.21 13.53 -14.15
N ALA A 379 2.29 13.99 -14.79
CA ALA A 379 2.92 13.27 -15.90
C ALA A 379 4.24 12.59 -15.50
N GLY A 380 4.87 13.02 -14.40
CA GLY A 380 6.15 12.49 -13.94
C GLY A 380 6.83 13.42 -12.93
N ASP A 381 7.71 12.86 -12.09
CA ASP A 381 8.52 13.67 -11.18
C ASP A 381 9.85 13.02 -10.77
N ALA A 382 10.69 13.84 -10.16
CA ALA A 382 11.95 13.43 -9.55
C ALA A 382 12.21 14.23 -8.27
N VAL A 383 12.30 13.54 -7.13
CA VAL A 383 12.83 14.06 -5.87
C VAL A 383 14.30 13.71 -5.78
N VAL A 384 15.16 14.72 -5.65
CA VAL A 384 16.61 14.56 -5.52
C VAL A 384 17.06 15.12 -4.17
N PRO A 385 17.29 14.25 -3.17
CA PRO A 385 17.87 14.64 -1.89
C PRO A 385 19.34 15.09 -1.99
N TYR A 386 19.71 16.03 -1.13
CA TYR A 386 21.04 16.59 -0.95
C TYR A 386 21.44 16.55 0.52
N ARG A 387 22.75 16.43 0.74
CA ARG A 387 23.38 16.50 2.06
C ARG A 387 24.66 17.35 2.00
N PRO A 388 25.19 17.78 3.14
CA PRO A 388 26.48 18.43 3.22
C PRO A 388 27.57 17.58 2.56
N ALA A 389 28.42 18.22 1.76
CA ALA A 389 29.55 17.55 1.11
C ALA A 389 30.65 17.12 2.11
N SER A 390 30.62 17.68 3.32
CA SER A 390 31.53 17.33 4.41
C SER A 390 30.89 16.27 5.32
N ASP A 391 31.50 15.10 5.43
CA ASP A 391 31.05 14.04 6.35
C ASP A 391 30.97 14.54 7.80
N GLU A 392 31.89 15.42 8.22
CA GLU A 392 31.86 16.02 9.56
C GLU A 392 30.60 16.86 9.79
N THR A 393 30.15 17.60 8.76
CA THR A 393 28.93 18.41 8.85
C THR A 393 27.69 17.54 8.78
N TYR A 394 27.71 16.56 7.87
CA TYR A 394 26.66 15.56 7.70
C TYR A 394 26.37 14.77 8.99
N GLU A 395 27.42 14.35 9.70
CA GLU A 395 27.31 13.62 10.98
C GLU A 395 26.97 14.55 12.16
N ALA A 396 27.38 15.83 12.11
CA ALA A 396 27.17 16.76 13.22
C ALA A 396 25.75 17.35 13.28
N ASN A 397 25.06 17.45 12.14
CA ASN A 397 23.71 17.98 12.07
C ASN A 397 22.81 17.09 11.18
N PRO A 398 21.91 16.28 11.77
CA PRO A 398 20.98 15.46 11.02
C PRO A 398 19.93 16.28 10.25
N HIS A 399 19.68 17.52 10.67
CA HIS A 399 18.76 18.47 10.02
C HIS A 399 19.42 19.32 8.92
N GLU A 400 20.72 19.13 8.68
CA GLU A 400 21.38 19.79 7.56
C GLU A 400 21.13 18.96 6.30
N ARG A 401 19.91 19.02 5.77
CA ARG A 401 19.46 18.28 4.59
C ARG A 401 18.67 19.20 3.68
N GLY A 402 18.39 18.74 2.47
CA GLY A 402 17.51 19.46 1.57
C GLY A 402 17.28 18.68 0.29
N TYR A 403 16.45 19.19 -0.59
CA TYR A 403 16.08 18.47 -1.81
C TYR A 403 15.72 19.42 -2.96
N VAL A 404 15.75 18.86 -4.17
CA VAL A 404 15.08 19.45 -5.32
C VAL A 404 14.02 18.47 -5.78
N TRP A 405 12.76 18.88 -5.76
CA TRP A 405 11.64 18.14 -6.33
C TRP A 405 11.16 18.83 -7.59
N ARG A 406 11.22 18.12 -8.71
CA ARG A 406 10.75 18.60 -10.01
C ARG A 406 9.59 17.75 -10.48
N THR A 407 8.45 18.37 -10.75
CA THR A 407 7.24 17.73 -11.27
C THR A 407 6.92 18.24 -12.67
N VAL A 408 6.38 17.36 -13.52
CA VAL A 408 5.88 17.65 -14.87
C VAL A 408 4.42 17.22 -14.93
N TRP A 409 3.61 18.02 -15.62
CA TRP A 409 2.16 17.85 -15.69
C TRP A 409 1.70 17.76 -17.15
N ASP A 410 0.53 17.16 -17.37
CA ASP A 410 -0.09 17.02 -18.68
C ASP A 410 -0.33 18.38 -19.36
N THR A 411 -0.67 19.40 -18.55
CA THR A 411 -0.91 20.75 -19.02
C THR A 411 -0.37 21.82 -18.08
N GLU A 412 -0.17 23.04 -18.61
CA GLU A 412 0.16 24.21 -17.80
C GLU A 412 -0.91 24.50 -16.72
N ALA A 413 -2.17 24.13 -16.96
CA ALA A 413 -3.26 24.35 -16.01
C ALA A 413 -3.15 23.42 -14.80
N ASP A 414 -2.76 22.15 -15.02
CA ASP A 414 -2.55 21.18 -13.95
C ASP A 414 -1.33 21.59 -13.10
N ALA A 415 -0.25 22.05 -13.74
CA ALA A 415 0.90 22.63 -13.04
C ALA A 415 0.53 23.86 -12.19
N GLU A 416 -0.37 24.74 -12.68
CA GLU A 416 -0.91 25.86 -11.91
C GLU A 416 -1.76 25.41 -10.71
N GLN A 417 -2.48 24.29 -10.84
CA GLN A 417 -3.27 23.72 -9.76
C GLN A 417 -2.40 23.18 -8.65
N PHE A 418 -1.37 22.40 -9.00
CA PHE A 418 -0.34 21.94 -8.08
C PHE A 418 0.37 23.10 -7.38
N GLU A 419 0.91 24.07 -8.14
CA GLU A 419 1.65 25.22 -7.59
C GLU A 419 0.82 25.98 -6.57
N ARG A 420 -0.45 26.26 -6.89
CA ARG A 420 -1.37 26.97 -6.01
C ARG A 420 -1.67 26.19 -4.74
N ALA A 421 -1.95 24.90 -4.84
CA ALA A 421 -2.22 24.05 -3.68
C ALA A 421 -0.98 23.89 -2.79
N TYR A 422 0.22 23.81 -3.39
CA TYR A 422 1.47 23.72 -2.67
C TYR A 422 1.82 25.03 -1.97
N VAL A 423 1.82 26.15 -2.68
CA VAL A 423 2.19 27.46 -2.12
C VAL A 423 1.10 27.98 -1.18
N THR A 424 -0.12 28.18 -1.68
CA THR A 424 -1.15 28.90 -0.93
C THR A 424 -1.77 28.04 0.16
N ASP A 425 -2.15 26.81 -0.17
CA ASP A 425 -2.89 25.98 0.79
C ASP A 425 -1.96 25.23 1.75
N THR A 426 -0.83 24.74 1.24
CA THR A 426 0.12 23.96 2.04
C THR A 426 1.12 24.85 2.77
N LEU A 427 1.99 25.58 2.07
CA LEU A 427 3.03 26.40 2.72
C LEU A 427 2.41 27.56 3.52
N GLU A 428 1.64 28.44 2.89
CA GLU A 428 1.14 29.67 3.55
C GLU A 428 0.06 29.39 4.59
N ARG A 429 -0.96 28.58 4.26
CA ARG A 429 -2.12 28.36 5.14
C ARG A 429 -1.93 27.23 6.14
N SER A 430 -1.39 26.09 5.73
CA SER A 430 -1.22 24.94 6.63
C SER A 430 0.05 25.06 7.47
N LEU A 431 1.16 25.49 6.89
CA LEU A 431 2.46 25.56 7.56
C LEU A 431 2.82 26.98 8.06
N ASN A 432 1.97 27.97 7.81
CA ASN A 432 2.19 29.38 8.19
C ASN A 432 3.49 29.96 7.63
N ALA A 433 3.89 29.52 6.43
CA ALA A 433 5.08 30.05 5.78
C ALA A 433 4.94 31.55 5.49
N SER A 434 6.04 32.28 5.63
CA SER A 434 6.13 33.69 5.26
C SER A 434 6.99 33.88 4.02
N GLU A 435 6.63 34.85 3.17
CA GLU A 435 7.45 35.21 2.01
C GLU A 435 8.81 35.78 2.47
N ALA A 436 9.88 35.16 2.01
CA ALA A 436 11.27 35.49 2.38
C ALA A 436 12.11 35.96 1.18
N GLY A 437 11.52 36.01 -0.02
CA GLY A 437 12.12 36.45 -1.26
C GLY A 437 11.21 36.17 -2.45
N GLU A 438 11.64 36.52 -3.65
CA GLU A 438 10.92 36.15 -4.88
C GLU A 438 10.79 34.62 -4.95
N ASP A 439 9.55 34.12 -5.00
CA ASP A 439 9.23 32.68 -5.06
C ASP A 439 9.77 31.86 -3.88
N THR A 440 10.28 32.52 -2.81
CA THR A 440 10.88 31.86 -1.65
C THR A 440 10.04 32.10 -0.40
N TYR A 441 9.72 31.01 0.28
CA TYR A 441 8.89 30.93 1.47
C TYR A 441 9.70 30.34 2.62
N ARG A 442 9.40 30.75 3.84
CA ARG A 442 10.05 30.25 5.05
C ARG A 442 9.00 29.78 6.05
N VAL A 443 9.13 28.53 6.50
CA VAL A 443 8.42 27.98 7.66
C VAL A 443 9.34 28.16 8.87
N ASP A 444 8.87 28.85 9.92
CA ASP A 444 9.73 29.22 11.06
C ASP A 444 9.85 28.13 12.14
N ASP A 445 8.83 27.27 12.26
CA ASP A 445 8.73 26.25 13.30
C ASP A 445 7.91 25.04 12.87
N GLY A 446 8.05 23.94 13.61
CA GLY A 446 7.40 22.67 13.33
C GLY A 446 8.33 21.67 12.63
N PRO A 447 7.79 20.51 12.22
CA PRO A 447 8.58 19.41 11.67
C PRO A 447 9.01 19.62 10.21
N PHE A 448 8.64 20.75 9.60
CA PHE A 448 8.96 21.11 8.21
C PHE A 448 9.59 22.52 8.15
N ALA A 449 10.31 22.90 9.22
CA ALA A 449 10.79 24.26 9.46
C ALA A 449 12.00 24.63 8.60
N ASP A 450 11.73 24.97 7.34
CA ASP A 450 12.75 25.22 6.32
C ASP A 450 12.45 26.43 5.44
N ALA A 451 13.35 26.69 4.49
CA ALA A 451 13.09 27.54 3.34
C ALA A 451 12.76 26.72 2.08
N TYR A 452 11.75 27.18 1.36
CA TYR A 452 11.23 26.55 0.15
C TYR A 452 11.22 27.58 -0.97
N ARG A 453 11.79 27.27 -2.12
CA ARG A 453 11.58 28.05 -3.34
C ARG A 453 10.77 27.25 -4.34
N VAL A 454 9.67 27.83 -4.80
CA VAL A 454 8.72 27.17 -5.70
C VAL A 454 8.62 27.97 -6.99
N THR A 455 9.08 27.40 -8.10
CA THR A 455 9.07 28.06 -9.42
C THR A 455 8.34 27.21 -10.43
N ARG A 456 7.52 27.83 -11.28
CA ARG A 456 6.85 27.17 -12.40
C ARG A 456 7.34 27.71 -13.75
N ASP A 457 7.62 26.80 -14.68
CA ASP A 457 7.92 27.10 -16.09
C ASP A 457 7.02 26.23 -16.97
N GLY A 458 5.98 26.81 -17.55
CA GLY A 458 4.97 26.08 -18.31
C GLY A 458 4.26 25.02 -17.46
N ASP A 459 4.44 23.76 -17.86
CA ASP A 459 3.89 22.53 -17.26
C ASP A 459 4.81 21.90 -16.20
N THR A 460 5.91 22.57 -15.86
CA THR A 460 6.90 22.07 -14.91
C THR A 460 6.91 22.92 -13.65
N VAL A 461 6.85 22.29 -12.47
CA VAL A 461 7.06 22.94 -11.17
C VAL A 461 8.33 22.40 -10.53
N THR A 462 9.14 23.29 -9.95
CA THR A 462 10.35 22.92 -9.20
C THR A 462 10.27 23.51 -7.80
N VAL A 463 10.34 22.63 -6.79
CA VAL A 463 10.49 22.96 -5.39
C VAL A 463 11.94 22.71 -4.97
N VAL A 464 12.59 23.72 -4.40
CA VAL A 464 13.92 23.59 -3.78
C VAL A 464 13.76 23.85 -2.30
N ASN A 465 14.16 22.89 -1.47
CA ASN A 465 14.12 23.01 -0.02
C ASN A 465 15.56 23.03 0.54
N ALA A 466 15.76 23.85 1.58
CA ALA A 466 16.99 23.89 2.37
C ALA A 466 16.69 24.43 3.79
N PRO A 467 17.59 24.21 4.78
CA PRO A 467 17.35 24.62 6.17
C PRO A 467 17.23 26.13 6.35
N THR A 468 17.83 26.90 5.44
CA THR A 468 17.76 28.35 5.47
C THR A 468 17.57 28.94 4.07
N VAL A 469 17.00 30.15 4.02
CA VAL A 469 16.77 30.92 2.79
C VAL A 469 18.06 31.11 1.98
N ALA A 470 19.21 31.26 2.64
CA ALA A 470 20.48 31.43 1.97
C ALA A 470 20.97 30.14 1.28
N GLN A 471 20.63 28.98 1.84
CA GLN A 471 21.08 27.68 1.36
C GLN A 471 20.25 27.14 0.19
N VAL A 472 19.05 27.70 -0.04
CA VAL A 472 18.23 27.36 -1.21
C VAL A 472 19.00 27.58 -2.53
N ASP A 473 19.76 28.68 -2.63
CA ASP A 473 20.64 28.94 -3.78
C ASP A 473 21.91 28.08 -3.78
N GLU A 474 22.34 27.58 -2.61
CA GLU A 474 23.49 26.69 -2.49
C GLU A 474 23.17 25.24 -2.91
N ILE A 475 21.92 24.80 -2.80
CA ILE A 475 21.47 23.48 -3.26
C ILE A 475 21.16 23.50 -4.76
N HIS A 476 20.58 24.58 -5.26
CA HIS A 476 20.23 24.69 -6.67
C HIS A 476 20.22 26.15 -7.11
N GLU A 477 21.24 26.61 -7.82
CA GLU A 477 21.32 28.02 -8.28
C GLU A 477 20.16 28.38 -9.23
N ARG A 478 19.70 29.64 -9.23
CA ARG A 478 18.72 30.12 -10.23
C ARG A 478 19.32 30.11 -11.64
N SER A 479 18.50 29.78 -12.65
CA SER A 479 18.91 29.76 -14.07
C SER A 479 18.98 31.14 -14.69
#